data_AF-A0AAX0YWP7-F1
#
_entry.id   AF-A0AAX0YWP7-F1
#
_cell.length_a   1.000
_cell.length_b   1.000
_cell.length_c   1.000
_cell.angle_alpha   90.00
_cell.angle_beta   90.00
_cell.angle_gamma   90.00
#
_symmetry.space_group_name_H-M   'P 1'
#
loop_
_entity.id
_entity.type
_entity.pdbx_description
1 polymer ?
#
loop_
_entity_poly.entity_id
_entity_poly.type
_entity_poly.pdbx_seq_one_letter_code
_entity_poly.pdbx_strand_id
1 'polypeptide(L)' 'MSAYNIMYFDDANKIIKSETVFMNGLRGAKISSSSFAPFFTVKIELRDIVGKLLATKENNSWVNNAAIAL' A
#
# COMPACT_ATOMS: atom_id res chain seq x y z
N MET A 1 15.38 -6.61 4.37
CA MET A 1 14.27 -5.68 4.67
C MET A 1 14.13 -4.76 3.47
N SER A 2 12.92 -4.54 2.97
CA SER A 2 12.68 -3.72 1.77
C SER A 2 11.89 -2.47 2.16
N ALA A 3 12.13 -1.37 1.45
CA ALA A 3 11.37 -0.14 1.62
C ALA A 3 10.09 -0.18 0.76
N TYR A 4 8.99 0.27 1.34
CA TYR A 4 7.68 0.37 0.70
C TYR A 4 7.12 1.77 0.93
N ASN A 5 6.65 2.39 -0.14
CA ASN A 5 5.89 3.63 -0.08
C ASN A 5 4.40 3.28 0.02
N ILE A 6 3.77 3.67 1.12
CA ILE A 6 2.36 3.44 1.39
C ILE A 6 1.60 4.72 1.09
N MET A 7 0.50 4.61 0.35
CA MET A 7 -0.43 5.70 0.11
C MET A 7 -1.82 5.28 0.57
N TYR A 8 -2.45 6.12 1.39
CA TYR A 8 -3.80 5.92 1.91
C TYR A 8 -4.74 6.90 1.23
N PHE A 9 -5.88 6.41 0.75
CA PHE A 9 -6.85 7.22 0.02
C PHE A 9 -8.23 7.20 0.70
N ASP A 10 -8.92 8.33 0.59
CA ASP A 10 -10.35 8.47 0.93
C ASP A 10 -11.27 8.06 -0.24
N ASP A 11 -12.58 8.18 -0.03
CA ASP A 11 -13.63 7.88 -1.01
C ASP A 11 -13.61 8.79 -2.25
N ALA A 12 -13.06 9.99 -2.13
CA ALA A 12 -12.79 10.89 -3.24
C ALA A 12 -11.49 10.56 -3.99
N ASN A 13 -10.84 9.44 -3.66
CA ASN A 13 -9.56 9.00 -4.20
C ASN A 13 -8.43 10.04 -4.00
N LYS A 14 -8.52 10.84 -2.93
CA LYS A 14 -7.46 11.77 -2.52
C LYS A 14 -6.53 11.09 -1.53
N ILE A 15 -5.25 11.41 -1.61
CA ILE A 15 -4.25 10.91 -0.67
C ILE A 15 -4.44 11.64 0.66
N ILE A 16 -4.83 10.90 1.70
CA ILE A 16 -5.01 11.44 3.05
C ILE A 16 -3.77 11.26 3.93
N LYS A 17 -2.92 10.30 3.59
CA LYS A 17 -1.63 10.05 4.24
C LYS A 17 -0.70 9.33 3.27
N SER A 18 0.60 9.58 3.39
CA SER A 18 1.64 8.75 2.79
C SER A 18 2.79 8.54 3.77
N GLU A 19 3.42 7.37 3.73
CA GLU A 19 4.60 7.07 4.55
C GLU A 19 5.51 6.04 3.86
N THR A 20 6.79 6.06 4.21
CA THR A 20 7.74 5.01 3.81
C THR A 20 8.00 4.11 5.00
N VAL A 21 7.83 2.80 4.81
CA VAL A 21 8.13 1.80 5.84
C VAL A 21 9.18 0.81 5.36
N PHE A 22 9.98 0.31 6.30
CA PHE A 22 10.91 -0.79 6.06
C PHE A 22 10.29 -2.06 6.63
N MET A 23 10.05 -3.07 5.79
CA MET A 23 9.33 -4.28 6.18
C MET A 23 10.00 -5.54 5.63
N ASN A 24 9.75 -6.67 6.30
CA ASN A 24 10.20 -7.98 5.83
C ASN A 24 9.25 -8.51 4.73
N GLY A 25 9.42 -8.00 3.51
CA GLY A 25 8.62 -8.38 2.35
C GLY A 25 7.24 -7.72 2.29
N LEU A 26 6.55 -7.93 1.16
CA LEU A 26 5.26 -7.31 0.86
C LEU A 26 4.17 -7.72 1.87
N ARG A 27 4.24 -8.95 2.39
CA ARG A 27 3.31 -9.43 3.43
C ARG A 27 3.39 -8.57 4.70
N GLY A 28 4.60 -8.21 5.15
CA GLY A 28 4.78 -7.34 6.32
C GLY A 28 4.23 -5.93 6.08
N ALA A 29 4.47 -5.37 4.89
CA ALA A 29 3.94 -4.08 4.49
C ALA A 29 2.39 -4.07 4.49
N LYS A 30 1.74 -5.12 3.98
CA LYS A 30 0.26 -5.25 4.01
C LYS A 30 -0.33 -5.26 5.40
N ILE A 31 0.32 -5.97 6.33
CA ILE A 31 -0.13 -6.06 7.72
C ILE A 31 0.03 -4.70 8.40
N SER A 32 1.23 -4.12 8.32
CA SER A 32 1.52 -2.81 8.91
C SER A 32 0.59 -1.73 8.37
N SER A 33 0.46 -1.61 7.05
CA SER A 33 -0.40 -0.59 6.45
C SER A 33 -1.86 -0.74 6.87
N SER A 34 -2.35 -1.98 7.02
CA SER A 34 -3.72 -2.20 7.49
C SER A 34 -3.91 -1.78 8.94
N SER A 35 -2.91 -1.99 9.81
CA SER A 35 -2.98 -1.63 11.23
C SER A 35 -2.86 -0.13 11.51
N PHE A 36 -2.18 0.61 10.62
CA PHE A 36 -1.90 2.05 10.78
C PHE A 36 -2.69 2.95 9.81
N ALA A 37 -3.68 2.39 9.10
CA ALA A 37 -4.53 3.15 8.21
C ALA A 37 -5.34 4.21 8.98
N PRO A 38 -5.31 5.50 8.56
CA PRO A 38 -6.17 6.51 9.13
C PRO A 38 -7.66 6.14 9.04
N PHE A 39 -8.45 6.67 9.98
CA PHE A 39 -9.91 6.62 9.90
C PHE A 39 -10.36 7.23 8.56
N PHE A 40 -11.32 6.60 7.88
CA PHE A 40 -11.78 6.89 6.49
C PHE A 40 -10.88 6.41 5.33
N THR A 41 -9.83 5.64 5.59
CA THR A 41 -9.10 4.98 4.49
C THR A 41 -10.01 3.96 3.79
N VAL A 42 -10.30 4.16 2.51
CA VAL A 42 -11.04 3.19 1.67
C VAL A 42 -10.12 2.37 0.78
N LYS A 43 -8.94 2.92 0.46
CA LYS A 43 -7.94 2.30 -0.40
C LYS A 43 -6.53 2.48 0.15
N ILE A 44 -5.72 1.42 0.05
CA ILE A 44 -4.29 1.45 0.36
C ILE A 44 -3.51 1.01 -0.88
N GLU A 45 -2.51 1.76 -1.26
CA GLU A 45 -1.53 1.34 -2.26
C GLU A 45 -0.17 1.11 -1.60
N LEU A 46 0.43 -0.04 -1.92
CA LEU A 46 1.82 -0.34 -1.61
C LEU A 46 2.64 -0.23 -2.88
N ARG A 47 3.63 0.65 -2.86
CA ARG A 47 4.55 0.92 -3.95
C ARG A 47 5.98 0.64 -3.53
N ASP A 48 6.86 0.36 -4.50
CA ASP A 48 8.30 0.36 -4.23
C ASP A 48 8.86 1.79 -4.18
N ILE A 49 10.16 1.91 -3.93
CA ILE A 49 10.87 3.20 -3.81
C ILE A 49 10.88 4.02 -5.10
N VAL A 50 10.68 3.39 -6.27
CA VAL A 50 10.60 4.08 -7.56
C VAL A 50 9.15 4.37 -7.97
N GLY A 51 8.18 4.07 -7.10
CA GLY A 51 6.77 4.39 -7.27
C GLY A 51 5.95 3.31 -7.99
N LYS A 52 6.54 2.16 -8.32
CA LYS A 52 5.82 1.04 -8.96
C LYS A 52 4.80 0.46 -8.00
N LEU A 53 3.56 0.32 -8.46
CA LEU A 53 2.48 -0.29 -7.68
C LEU A 53 2.69 -1.80 -7.53
N LEU A 54 2.77 -2.27 -6.28
CA LEU A 54 3.01 -3.68 -5.94
C LEU A 54 1.74 -4.37 -5.47
N ALA A 55 0.90 -3.66 -4.72
CA ALA A 55 -0.38 -4.18 -4.25
C ALA A 55 -1.35 -3.05 -3.92
N THR A 56 -2.64 -3.36 -4.02
CA THR A 56 -3.73 -2.47 -3.65
C THR A 56 -4.67 -3.19 -2.69
N LYS A 57 -5.16 -2.50 -1.66
CA LYS A 57 -6.24 -2.97 -0.79
C LYS A 57 -7.47 -2.10 -0.98
N GLU A 58 -8.58 -2.72 -1.35
CA GLU A 58 -9.90 -2.10 -1.42
C GLU A 58 -10.93 -3.11 -0.89
N ASN A 59 -12.00 -2.64 -0.23
CA ASN A 59 -13.05 -3.52 0.32
C ASN A 59 -12.49 -4.70 1.14
N ASN A 60 -11.50 -4.40 1.99
CA ASN A 60 -10.76 -5.37 2.82
C ASN A 60 -10.02 -6.50 2.08
N SER A 61 -9.92 -6.44 0.75
CA SER A 61 -9.27 -7.44 -0.08
C SER A 61 -7.98 -6.89 -0.69
N TRP A 62 -6.92 -7.70 -0.71
CA TRP A 62 -5.65 -7.34 -1.34
C TRP A 62 -5.55 -7.92 -2.74
N VAL A 63 -5.21 -7.07 -3.71
CA VAL A 63 -4.82 -7.48 -5.06
C VAL A 63 -3.31 -7.25 -5.22
N ASN A 64 -2.58 -8.28 -5.63
CA ASN A 64 -1.17 -8.15 -6.00
C ASN A 64 -1.08 -7.66 -7.43
N ASN A 65 -0.41 -6.54 -7.64
CA ASN A 65 -0.07 -6.06 -8.96
C ASN A 65 1.30 -6.65 -9.30
N ALA A 66 1.28 -7.92 -9.72
CA ALA A 66 2.47 -8.55 -10.27
C ALA A 66 2.93 -7.74 -11.48
N ALA A 67 4.21 -7.41 -11.55
CA ALA A 67 4.76 -7.04 -12.83
C ALA A 67 4.58 -8.23 -13.76
N ILE A 68 3.91 -8.00 -14.90
CA ILE A 68 4.20 -8.77 -16.09
C ILE A 68 5.70 -8.59 -16.30
N ALA A 69 6.49 -9.64 -16.04
CA ALA A 69 7.84 -9.70 -16.54
C ALA A 69 7.70 -9.77 -18.07
N LEU A 70 8.02 -8.68 -18.76
CA LEU A 70 8.25 -8.69 -20.20
C LEU A 70 9.59 -9.36 -20.50
#